data_AF-S0APQ8-F1
#
_entry.id   AF-S0APQ8-F1
#
_cell.length_a   1.000
_cell.length_b   1.000
_cell.length_c   1.000
_cell.angle_alpha   90.00
_cell.angle_beta   90.00
_cell.angle_gamma   90.00
#
_symmetry.space_group_name_H-M   'P 1'
#
loop_
_entity.id
_entity.type
_entity.pdbx_description
1 polymer ?
#
loop_
_entity_poly.entity_id
_entity_poly.type
_entity_poly.pdbx_seq_one_letter_code
_entity_poly.pdbx_strand_id
1 'polypeptide(L)'
;MNNMPDWVLEHKGKGIEIRRFGDRYYAYESSSRYDKDLKRARKVTGKYLGVVTPAGIIKKSDVSGIRGDYEYGNIALLYGIAGKTVLPVLKQVFPYMYDRIIIYVILRDIQPLPMKSLRYLYEKTYLSRMYRESMSPGSISGMLSSLPQEGMVNAMGKLTEKGEYVLMDSTAIFSRSDNISFLEPGHNSKEIHLPQINVMMLFSSTRTLPTFIRVLPGSIRDVSAMANTIDMAGIEKCVIVADKGFFSADNIKKLKKRHLSYIIPLRRNSSLVPDTDDFLGVFMYNGKPVKYWKPENGVYMFEDPVLKSEEERDYLIRIHDNIRPKSSYYDHSGDFGKLYLLSDINDEPERIYRLYKDREYVEYAFNVYKNDLEADRSYIRDDHMLSAYMFLNLLSLYLHFQVLNMIDGKYSVKDVLLILSRIKIYNTGKTEMVSEIPKKAKELISKLGIDLDILRKK
;
A
#
# COMPACT_ATOMS: atom_id res chain seq x y z
N MET A 1 47.41 7.43 54.03
CA MET A 1 46.14 8.09 53.67
C MET A 1 46.11 8.20 52.15
N ASN A 2 45.08 7.68 51.48
CA ASN A 2 44.98 7.69 50.02
C ASN A 2 44.90 9.13 49.49
N ASN A 3 45.91 9.58 48.74
CA ASN A 3 45.88 10.82 47.96
C ASN A 3 44.78 10.71 46.90
N MET A 4 43.61 11.27 47.21
CA MET A 4 42.54 11.51 46.25
C MET A 4 42.64 12.97 45.79
N PRO A 5 42.54 13.26 44.47
CA PRO A 5 42.49 14.63 43.97
C PRO A 5 41.36 15.44 44.60
N ASP A 6 41.52 16.75 44.71
CA ASP A 6 40.54 17.65 45.35
C ASP A 6 39.14 17.54 44.73
N TRP A 7 39.05 17.42 43.40
CA TRP A 7 37.78 17.22 42.69
C TRP A 7 37.05 15.92 43.08
N VAL A 8 37.76 14.90 43.59
CA VAL A 8 37.15 13.67 44.10
C VAL A 8 36.63 13.86 45.53
N LEU A 9 37.33 14.67 46.33
CA LEU A 9 36.98 14.94 47.72
C LEU A 9 35.70 15.78 47.84
N GLU A 10 35.42 16.65 46.88
CA GLU A 10 34.16 17.41 46.81
C GLU A 10 32.92 16.51 46.78
N HIS A 11 33.05 15.30 46.22
CA HIS A 11 31.95 14.33 46.14
C HIS A 11 31.88 13.38 47.33
N LYS A 12 32.75 13.55 48.33
CA LYS A 12 32.80 12.72 49.54
C LYS A 12 31.90 13.31 50.63
N GLY A 13 30.62 12.97 50.58
CA GLY A 13 29.60 13.41 51.55
C GLY A 13 29.27 12.41 52.66
N LYS A 14 28.37 12.81 53.56
CA LYS A 14 27.81 11.95 54.61
C LYS A 14 27.09 10.76 53.95
N GLY A 15 27.52 9.54 54.27
CA GLY A 15 26.93 8.32 53.72
C GLY A 15 27.49 7.89 52.36
N ILE A 16 28.56 8.50 51.86
CA ILE A 16 29.21 8.12 50.59
C ILE A 16 30.66 7.70 50.85
N GLU A 17 31.03 6.52 50.38
CA GLU A 17 32.39 6.00 50.34
C GLU A 17 32.91 6.01 48.91
N ILE A 18 34.06 6.66 48.69
CA ILE A 18 34.75 6.64 47.41
C ILE A 18 35.91 5.66 47.48
N ARG A 19 36.01 4.78 46.48
CA ARG A 19 37.11 3.81 46.31
C ARG A 19 37.82 4.06 44.99
N ARG A 20 39.14 3.97 45.01
CA ARG A 20 39.98 4.02 43.80
C ARG A 20 40.23 2.59 43.31
N PHE A 21 39.96 2.34 42.04
CA PHE A 21 40.35 1.10 41.36
C PHE A 21 41.06 1.49 40.06
N GLY A 22 42.37 1.21 39.98
CA GLY A 22 43.23 1.72 38.90
C GLY A 22 43.25 3.26 38.89
N ASP A 23 42.94 3.83 37.73
CA ASP A 23 42.90 5.29 37.51
C ASP A 23 41.50 5.89 37.67
N ARG A 24 40.53 5.13 38.18
CA ARG A 24 39.13 5.56 38.31
C ARG A 24 38.65 5.55 39.76
N TYR A 25 37.70 6.43 40.05
CA TYR A 25 37.07 6.60 41.36
C TYR A 25 35.60 6.18 41.30
N TYR A 26 35.15 5.43 42.31
CA TYR A 26 33.82 4.82 42.36
C TYR A 26 33.16 5.12 43.69
N ALA A 27 31.90 5.57 43.66
CA ALA A 27 31.12 5.90 44.85
C ALA A 27 30.22 4.73 45.27
N TYR A 28 30.11 4.52 46.57
CA TYR A 28 29.27 3.53 47.23
C TYR A 28 28.54 4.17 48.41
N GLU A 29 27.37 3.65 48.79
CA GLU A 29 26.76 4.01 50.06
C GLU A 29 27.66 3.55 51.22
N SER A 30 27.65 4.31 52.30
CA SER A 30 28.36 3.97 53.53
C SER A 30 27.45 4.16 54.72
N SER A 31 27.34 3.11 55.53
CA SER A 31 26.70 3.17 56.84
C SER A 31 27.65 2.66 57.91
N SER A 32 27.35 2.94 59.17
CA SER A 32 28.10 2.43 60.32
C SER A 32 27.20 1.48 61.09
N ARG A 33 27.65 0.23 61.26
CA ARG A 33 26.97 -0.77 62.09
C ARG A 33 27.86 -1.11 63.28
N TYR A 34 27.31 -1.13 64.49
CA TYR A 34 28.06 -1.52 65.68
C TYR A 34 28.39 -3.01 65.61
N ASP A 35 29.68 -3.33 65.68
CA ASP A 35 30.20 -4.70 65.66
C ASP A 35 30.46 -5.13 67.11
N LYS A 36 29.68 -6.11 67.58
CA LYS A 36 29.68 -6.55 68.99
C LYS A 36 30.97 -7.26 69.38
N ASP A 37 31.61 -7.95 68.43
CA ASP A 37 32.85 -8.71 68.67
C ASP A 37 34.06 -7.77 68.72
N LEU A 38 34.06 -6.76 67.85
CA LEU A 38 35.13 -5.74 67.81
C LEU A 38 34.89 -4.54 68.76
N LYS A 39 33.76 -4.53 69.48
CA LYS A 39 33.30 -3.45 70.38
C LYS A 39 33.46 -2.03 69.79
N ARG A 40 33.21 -1.87 68.49
CA ARG A 40 33.33 -0.58 67.80
C ARG A 40 32.38 -0.47 66.62
N ALA A 41 32.09 0.76 66.22
CA ALA A 41 31.37 1.01 64.97
C ALA A 41 32.21 0.55 63.77
N ARG A 42 31.68 -0.38 62.98
CA ARG A 42 32.29 -0.85 61.74
C ARG A 42 31.58 -0.21 60.55
N LYS A 43 32.39 0.36 59.65
CA LYS A 43 31.91 0.88 58.39
C LYS A 43 31.45 -0.28 57.50
N VAL A 44 30.22 -0.20 57.00
CA VAL A 44 29.63 -1.13 56.05
C VAL A 44 29.45 -0.39 54.73
N THR A 45 30.04 -0.93 53.67
CA THR A 45 29.88 -0.41 52.31
C THR A 45 28.62 -1.02 51.72
N GLY A 46 27.68 -0.15 51.33
CA GLY A 46 26.40 -0.49 50.73
C GLY A 46 26.42 -0.45 49.21
N LYS A 47 25.30 -0.02 48.61
CA LYS A 47 25.04 -0.08 47.18
C LYS A 47 26.01 0.80 46.36
N TYR A 48 26.35 0.34 45.16
CA TYR A 48 27.10 1.13 44.17
C TYR A 48 26.30 2.37 43.70
N LEU A 49 26.93 3.55 43.79
CA LEU A 49 26.33 4.84 43.46
C LEU A 49 26.76 5.39 42.11
N GLY A 50 27.91 4.99 41.55
CA GLY A 50 28.37 5.45 40.22
C GLY A 50 29.88 5.71 40.13
N VAL A 51 30.34 6.13 38.95
CA VAL A 51 31.72 6.57 38.71
C VAL A 51 31.82 8.05 39.08
N VAL A 52 32.83 8.43 39.85
CA VAL A 52 33.08 9.82 40.23
C VAL A 52 33.83 10.51 39.09
N THR A 53 33.27 11.61 38.58
CA THR A 53 33.86 12.49 37.56
C THR A 53 33.89 13.92 38.08
N PRO A 54 34.68 14.85 37.48
CA PRO A 54 34.68 16.26 37.89
C PRO A 54 33.30 16.94 37.80
N ALA A 55 32.36 16.39 37.01
CA ALA A 55 31.00 16.90 36.88
C ALA A 55 30.00 16.25 37.86
N GLY A 56 30.44 15.28 38.69
CA GLY A 56 29.58 14.55 39.62
C GLY A 56 29.69 13.03 39.53
N ILE A 57 28.85 12.34 40.32
CA ILE A 57 28.78 10.87 40.37
C ILE A 57 27.80 10.38 39.29
N ILE A 58 28.31 9.71 38.27
CA ILE A 58 27.53 9.25 37.11
C ILE A 58 27.25 7.75 37.23
N LYS A 59 25.98 7.33 37.21
CA LYS A 59 25.63 5.90 37.12
C LYS A 59 25.75 5.44 35.68
N LYS A 60 26.16 4.17 35.48
CA LYS A 60 26.18 3.53 34.15
C LYS A 60 24.80 3.56 33.47
N SER A 61 23.71 3.58 34.25
CA SER A 61 22.33 3.73 33.76
C SER A 61 22.00 5.12 33.21
N ASP A 62 22.75 6.15 33.57
CA ASP A 62 22.52 7.52 33.10
C ASP A 62 23.27 7.79 31.78
N VAL A 63 24.22 6.91 31.41
CA VAL A 63 25.02 7.02 30.17
C VAL A 63 24.37 6.26 28.99
N SER A 64 23.42 5.35 29.24
CA SER A 64 22.67 4.65 28.19
C SER A 64 21.30 5.31 27.95
N GLY A 65 21.33 6.57 27.50
CA GLY A 65 20.15 7.46 27.43
C GLY A 65 19.05 7.07 26.45
N ILE A 66 19.22 6.06 25.58
CA ILE A 66 18.20 5.61 24.62
C ILE A 66 17.82 4.16 24.97
N ARG A 67 16.55 3.95 25.34
CA ARG A 67 15.95 2.65 25.60
C ARG A 67 15.34 2.00 24.35
N GLY A 68 15.12 2.78 23.29
CA GLY A 68 14.66 2.28 21.99
C GLY A 68 14.60 3.38 20.95
N ASP A 69 14.74 3.02 19.67
CA ASP A 69 14.55 3.87 18.52
C ASP A 69 13.45 3.32 17.63
N TYR A 70 12.54 4.19 17.18
CA TYR A 70 11.35 3.79 16.44
C TYR A 70 11.21 4.59 15.15
N GLU A 71 10.96 3.93 14.02
CA GLU A 71 10.61 4.61 12.77
C GLU A 71 9.33 5.43 12.93
N TYR A 72 9.34 6.69 12.47
CA TYR A 72 8.26 7.63 12.75
C TYR A 72 7.77 8.42 11.54
N GLY A 73 8.65 8.98 10.70
CA GLY A 73 8.21 9.91 9.65
C GLY A 73 7.27 9.29 8.62
N ASN A 74 7.57 8.06 8.18
CA ASN A 74 6.71 7.25 7.31
C ASN A 74 5.37 6.89 7.99
N ILE A 75 5.40 6.59 9.29
CA ILE A 75 4.20 6.32 10.10
C ILE A 75 3.32 7.57 10.21
N ALA A 76 3.90 8.75 10.48
CA ALA A 76 3.17 10.01 10.58
C ALA A 76 2.45 10.35 9.27
N LEU A 77 3.12 10.15 8.12
CA LEU A 77 2.49 10.31 6.80
C LEU A 77 1.30 9.36 6.62
N LEU A 78 1.52 8.05 6.71
CA LEU A 78 0.50 7.04 6.43
C LEU A 78 -0.67 7.14 7.42
N TYR A 79 -0.39 7.35 8.70
CA TYR A 79 -1.42 7.51 9.72
C TYR A 79 -2.20 8.82 9.56
N GLY A 80 -1.53 9.92 9.19
CA GLY A 80 -2.20 11.19 8.93
C GLY A 80 -3.14 11.14 7.73
N ILE A 81 -2.75 10.42 6.68
CA ILE A 81 -3.60 10.12 5.53
C ILE A 81 -4.77 9.23 5.97
N ALA A 82 -4.48 8.09 6.61
CA ALA A 82 -5.49 7.15 7.07
C ALA A 82 -6.51 7.80 8.02
N GLY A 83 -6.06 8.72 8.89
CA GLY A 83 -6.89 9.46 9.83
C GLY A 83 -8.03 10.24 9.16
N LYS A 84 -7.83 10.67 7.91
CA LYS A 84 -8.83 11.42 7.13
C LYS A 84 -9.77 10.52 6.32
N THR A 85 -9.36 9.28 6.03
CA THR A 85 -10.04 8.42 5.05
C THR A 85 -10.39 7.05 5.62
N VAL A 86 -9.41 6.15 5.74
CA VAL A 86 -9.61 4.74 6.10
C VAL A 86 -9.97 4.57 7.58
N LEU A 87 -9.29 5.28 8.49
CA LEU A 87 -9.44 5.11 9.94
C LEU A 87 -10.85 5.44 10.46
N PRO A 88 -11.53 6.53 10.02
CA PRO A 88 -12.93 6.77 10.38
C PRO A 88 -13.86 5.62 9.98
N VAL A 89 -13.69 5.07 8.77
CA VAL A 89 -14.47 3.94 8.28
C VAL A 89 -14.21 2.69 9.13
N LEU A 90 -12.94 2.39 9.42
CA LEU A 90 -12.58 1.24 10.26
C LEU A 90 -13.13 1.37 11.68
N LYS A 91 -13.08 2.55 12.30
CA LYS A 91 -13.65 2.77 13.64
C LYS A 91 -15.16 2.57 13.66
N GLN A 92 -15.84 2.96 12.59
CA GLN A 92 -17.29 2.77 12.47
C GLN A 92 -17.66 1.30 12.27
N VAL A 93 -16.94 0.58 11.41
CA VAL A 93 -17.31 -0.77 10.96
C VAL A 93 -16.70 -1.87 11.84
N PHE A 94 -15.49 -1.66 12.35
CA PHE A 94 -14.72 -2.61 13.16
C PHE A 94 -14.23 -1.99 14.48
N PRO A 95 -15.14 -1.50 15.36
CA PRO A 95 -14.77 -0.72 16.54
C PRO A 95 -13.82 -1.43 17.52
N TYR A 96 -13.80 -2.76 17.51
CA TYR A 96 -12.95 -3.58 18.39
C TYR A 96 -11.69 -4.15 17.70
N MET A 97 -11.49 -3.87 16.40
CA MET A 97 -10.38 -4.43 15.61
C MET A 97 -9.68 -3.38 14.73
N TYR A 98 -10.19 -2.15 14.68
CA TYR A 98 -9.68 -1.10 13.79
C TYR A 98 -8.19 -0.81 13.99
N ASP A 99 -7.70 -0.95 15.22
CA ASP A 99 -6.29 -0.78 15.57
C ASP A 99 -5.42 -1.86 14.92
N ARG A 100 -5.81 -3.13 15.06
CA ARG A 100 -5.10 -4.24 14.44
C ARG A 100 -5.12 -4.15 12.91
N ILE A 101 -6.26 -3.77 12.34
CA ILE A 101 -6.43 -3.57 10.90
C ILE A 101 -5.50 -2.44 10.41
N ILE A 102 -5.55 -1.25 11.04
CA ILE A 102 -4.76 -0.12 10.54
C ILE A 102 -3.26 -0.34 10.71
N ILE A 103 -2.83 -1.02 11.80
CA ILE A 103 -1.44 -1.41 11.98
C ILE A 103 -1.01 -2.33 10.83
N TYR A 104 -1.79 -3.37 10.53
CA TYR A 104 -1.48 -4.28 9.42
C TYR A 104 -1.35 -3.53 8.10
N VAL A 105 -2.33 -2.67 7.79
CA VAL A 105 -2.38 -1.88 6.55
C VAL A 105 -1.16 -0.97 6.40
N ILE A 106 -0.82 -0.18 7.43
CA ILE A 106 0.35 0.71 7.40
C ILE A 106 1.66 -0.09 7.26
N LEU A 107 1.79 -1.20 7.98
CA LEU A 107 2.99 -2.03 7.91
C LEU A 107 3.19 -2.65 6.53
N ARG A 108 2.11 -3.02 5.83
CA ARG A 108 2.18 -3.55 4.46
C ARG A 108 2.70 -2.52 3.45
N ASP A 109 2.28 -1.26 3.57
CA ASP A 109 2.81 -0.16 2.74
C ASP A 109 4.29 0.12 3.01
N ILE A 110 4.72 0.06 4.28
CA ILE A 110 6.13 0.25 4.63
C ILE A 110 6.98 -0.88 4.06
N GLN A 111 6.58 -2.12 4.33
CA GLN A 111 7.27 -3.27 3.82
C GLN A 111 6.33 -4.49 3.75
N PRO A 112 6.14 -5.08 2.56
CA PRO A 112 5.22 -6.21 2.37
C PRO A 112 5.81 -7.52 2.89
N LEU A 113 5.91 -7.67 4.20
CA LEU A 113 6.45 -8.88 4.82
C LEU A 113 5.40 -10.00 4.91
N PRO A 114 5.83 -11.28 4.89
CA PRO A 114 4.97 -12.40 5.25
C PRO A 114 4.42 -12.25 6.67
N MET A 115 3.24 -12.79 6.95
CA MET A 115 2.55 -12.62 8.23
C MET A 115 3.40 -13.03 9.45
N LYS A 116 4.24 -14.06 9.29
CA LYS A 116 5.15 -14.52 10.35
C LYS A 116 6.19 -13.49 10.79
N SER A 117 6.46 -12.49 9.95
CA SER A 117 7.51 -11.51 10.15
C SER A 117 6.99 -10.12 10.55
N LEU A 118 5.68 -9.89 10.45
CA LEU A 118 5.06 -8.59 10.72
C LEU A 118 5.33 -8.06 12.14
N ARG A 119 5.38 -8.95 13.14
CA ARG A 119 5.74 -8.58 14.51
C ARG A 119 7.08 -7.85 14.60
N TYR A 120 8.10 -8.32 13.91
CA TYR A 120 9.44 -7.72 13.97
C TYR A 120 9.49 -6.34 13.33
N LEU A 121 8.68 -6.09 12.29
CA LEU A 121 8.55 -4.76 11.71
C LEU A 121 7.75 -3.84 12.63
N TYR A 122 6.62 -4.33 13.16
CA TYR A 122 5.80 -3.59 14.11
C TYR A 122 6.62 -3.06 15.30
N GLU A 123 7.43 -3.92 15.91
CA GLU A 123 8.29 -3.57 17.06
C GLU A 123 9.35 -2.49 16.75
N LYS A 124 9.73 -2.32 15.47
CA LYS A 124 10.65 -1.26 15.01
C LYS A 124 9.97 0.08 14.74
N THR A 125 8.65 0.10 14.62
CA THR A 125 7.89 1.31 14.28
C THR A 125 7.27 1.94 15.52
N TYR A 126 6.95 3.23 15.44
CA TYR A 126 6.27 3.94 16.53
C TYR A 126 4.85 3.42 16.80
N LEU A 127 4.25 2.63 15.88
CA LEU A 127 2.97 1.97 16.13
C LEU A 127 2.99 1.08 17.38
N SER A 128 4.13 0.44 17.67
CA SER A 128 4.33 -0.38 18.89
C SER A 128 4.29 0.41 20.20
N ARG A 129 4.47 1.73 20.12
CA ARG A 129 4.34 2.67 21.26
C ARG A 129 2.92 3.17 21.41
N MET A 130 2.22 3.34 20.29
CA MET A 130 0.84 3.82 20.25
C MET A 130 -0.16 2.74 20.65
N TYR A 131 0.03 1.52 20.16
CA TYR A 131 -0.90 0.42 20.31
C TYR A 131 -0.31 -0.71 21.15
N ARG A 132 -1.17 -1.44 21.84
CA ARG A 132 -0.80 -2.62 22.64
C ARG A 132 -1.17 -3.92 21.93
N GLU A 133 -0.95 -3.96 20.63
CA GLU A 133 -1.18 -5.14 19.80
C GLU A 133 0.07 -6.02 19.71
N SER A 134 -0.12 -7.34 19.53
CA SER A 134 1.01 -8.27 19.46
C SER A 134 1.61 -8.41 18.06
N MET A 135 0.80 -8.24 17.01
CA MET A 135 1.13 -8.56 15.61
C MET A 135 1.76 -9.94 15.41
N SER A 136 1.49 -10.88 16.32
CA SER A 136 1.98 -12.25 16.22
C SER A 136 1.24 -13.00 15.09
N PRO A 137 1.83 -14.08 14.53
CA PRO A 137 1.17 -14.85 13.47
C PRO A 137 -0.24 -15.32 13.88
N GLY A 138 -0.40 -15.79 15.12
CA GLY A 138 -1.70 -16.21 15.67
C GLY A 138 -2.68 -15.05 15.82
N SER A 139 -2.22 -13.87 16.24
CA SER A 139 -3.06 -12.67 16.35
C SER A 139 -3.56 -12.18 14.99
N ILE A 140 -2.71 -12.22 13.96
CA ILE A 140 -3.09 -11.82 12.61
C ILE A 140 -3.99 -12.89 11.97
N SER A 141 -3.68 -14.18 12.14
CA SER A 141 -4.54 -15.28 11.67
C SER A 141 -5.93 -15.20 12.29
N GLY A 142 -6.00 -14.98 13.61
CA GLY A 142 -7.27 -14.79 14.32
C GLY A 142 -8.04 -13.55 13.88
N MET A 143 -7.34 -12.49 13.47
CA MET A 143 -7.97 -11.31 12.84
C MET A 143 -8.60 -11.68 11.50
N LEU A 144 -7.86 -12.33 10.60
CA LEU A 144 -8.38 -12.71 9.28
C LEU A 144 -9.61 -13.61 9.38
N SER A 145 -9.60 -14.58 10.31
CA SER A 145 -10.73 -15.50 10.49
C SER A 145 -11.95 -14.86 11.16
N SER A 146 -11.81 -13.69 11.78
CA SER A 146 -12.89 -13.02 12.52
C SER A 146 -13.46 -11.81 11.81
N LEU A 147 -12.92 -11.41 10.66
CA LEU A 147 -13.40 -10.24 9.91
C LEU A 147 -14.71 -10.58 9.19
N PRO A 148 -15.88 -10.02 9.62
CA PRO A 148 -17.15 -10.36 9.00
C PRO A 148 -17.20 -9.89 7.55
N GLN A 149 -17.71 -10.74 6.65
CA GLN A 149 -17.82 -10.43 5.22
C GLN A 149 -18.64 -9.17 4.96
N GLU A 150 -19.79 -9.03 5.63
CA GLU A 150 -20.63 -7.83 5.53
C GLU A 150 -19.90 -6.56 5.98
N GLY A 151 -19.08 -6.66 7.04
CA GLY A 151 -18.25 -5.56 7.50
C GLY A 151 -17.22 -5.14 6.45
N MET A 152 -16.55 -6.10 5.80
CA MET A 152 -15.58 -5.80 4.74
C MET A 152 -16.24 -5.12 3.54
N VAL A 153 -17.39 -5.63 3.10
CA VAL A 153 -18.19 -5.03 2.02
C VAL A 153 -18.65 -3.62 2.39
N ASN A 154 -19.17 -3.42 3.59
CA ASN A 154 -19.61 -2.10 4.08
C ASN A 154 -18.43 -1.11 4.17
N ALA A 155 -17.26 -1.54 4.63
CA ALA A 155 -16.07 -0.70 4.67
C ALA A 155 -15.62 -0.25 3.26
N MET A 156 -15.53 -1.18 2.31
CA MET A 156 -15.19 -0.84 0.91
C MET A 156 -16.28 0.00 0.23
N GLY A 157 -17.55 -0.29 0.50
CA GLY A 157 -18.68 0.50 0.03
C GLY A 157 -18.62 1.94 0.54
N LYS A 158 -18.27 2.17 1.82
CA LYS A 158 -18.05 3.51 2.37
C LYS A 158 -16.85 4.24 1.76
N LEU A 159 -15.82 3.52 1.32
CA LEU A 159 -14.68 4.09 0.62
C LEU A 159 -14.99 4.41 -0.85
N THR A 160 -16.05 3.82 -1.41
CA THR A 160 -16.55 4.10 -2.74
C THR A 160 -17.62 5.21 -2.64
N GLU A 161 -17.33 6.41 -3.15
CA GLU A 161 -18.26 7.52 -2.99
C GLU A 161 -19.44 7.38 -3.98
N LYS A 162 -20.62 7.87 -3.59
CA LYS A 162 -21.79 7.87 -4.49
C LYS A 162 -21.58 8.85 -5.63
N GLY A 163 -21.96 8.44 -6.84
CA GLY A 163 -21.89 9.27 -8.04
C GLY A 163 -20.53 9.31 -8.71
N GLU A 164 -19.54 8.55 -8.23
CA GLU A 164 -18.25 8.40 -8.90
C GLU A 164 -18.35 7.57 -10.17
N TYR A 165 -17.49 7.89 -11.15
CA TYR A 165 -17.23 6.97 -12.26
C TYR A 165 -16.25 5.91 -11.78
N VAL A 166 -16.73 4.67 -11.73
CA VAL A 166 -15.92 3.52 -11.30
C VAL A 166 -15.63 2.64 -12.51
N LEU A 167 -14.34 2.35 -12.70
CA LEU A 167 -13.85 1.36 -13.65
C LEU A 167 -13.78 0.00 -12.96
N MET A 168 -14.08 -1.05 -13.72
CA MET A 168 -14.00 -2.43 -13.24
C MET A 168 -13.09 -3.23 -14.15
N ASP A 169 -12.11 -3.91 -13.55
CA ASP A 169 -11.26 -4.89 -14.24
C ASP A 169 -10.96 -6.09 -13.30
N SER A 170 -10.52 -7.19 -13.88
CA SER A 170 -10.20 -8.43 -13.17
C SER A 170 -8.83 -8.95 -13.54
N THR A 171 -8.12 -9.50 -12.55
CA THR A 171 -6.81 -10.13 -12.77
C THR A 171 -6.77 -11.52 -12.15
N ALA A 172 -6.05 -12.44 -12.79
CA ALA A 172 -5.79 -13.76 -12.23
C ALA A 172 -4.63 -13.71 -11.21
N ILE A 173 -4.82 -14.37 -10.08
CA ILE A 173 -3.75 -14.69 -9.12
C ILE A 173 -3.63 -16.21 -9.04
N PHE A 174 -2.43 -16.71 -9.32
CA PHE A 174 -2.14 -18.14 -9.33
C PHE A 174 -1.79 -18.63 -7.93
N SER A 175 -2.26 -19.82 -7.56
CA SER A 175 -1.87 -20.48 -6.32
C SER A 175 -1.91 -21.99 -6.49
N ARG A 176 -1.11 -22.68 -5.67
CA ARG A 176 -1.04 -24.16 -5.60
C ARG A 176 -1.56 -24.69 -4.26
N SER A 177 -2.37 -23.91 -3.55
CA SER A 177 -2.92 -24.33 -2.26
C SER A 177 -4.07 -25.31 -2.47
N ASP A 178 -3.95 -26.53 -1.94
CA ASP A 178 -4.95 -27.58 -2.16
C ASP A 178 -6.31 -27.31 -1.47
N ASN A 179 -6.36 -26.37 -0.51
CA ASN A 179 -7.52 -26.14 0.35
C ASN A 179 -8.34 -24.87 0.03
N ILE A 180 -7.96 -24.09 -1.00
CA ILE A 180 -8.75 -22.92 -1.43
C ILE A 180 -9.76 -23.40 -2.47
N SER A 181 -11.06 -23.30 -2.19
CA SER A 181 -12.10 -23.80 -3.11
C SER A 181 -12.26 -22.91 -4.35
N PHE A 182 -11.86 -21.64 -4.26
CA PHE A 182 -11.86 -20.71 -5.40
C PHE A 182 -10.78 -20.97 -6.45
N LEU A 183 -9.82 -21.86 -6.18
CA LEU A 183 -8.77 -22.19 -7.14
C LEU A 183 -9.29 -23.16 -8.19
N GLU A 184 -9.59 -22.61 -9.36
CA GLU A 184 -10.05 -23.37 -10.50
C GLU A 184 -9.15 -23.13 -11.71
N PRO A 185 -9.00 -24.09 -12.63
CA PRO A 185 -8.40 -23.84 -13.93
C PRO A 185 -9.18 -22.71 -14.63
N GLY A 186 -8.50 -21.66 -15.06
CA GLY A 186 -9.11 -20.54 -15.77
C GLY A 186 -8.30 -20.12 -16.98
N HIS A 187 -8.93 -19.43 -17.93
CA HIS A 187 -8.26 -18.97 -19.14
C HIS A 187 -7.43 -17.71 -18.84
N ASN A 188 -6.10 -17.75 -18.93
CA ASN A 188 -5.26 -16.56 -18.79
C ASN A 188 -4.50 -16.24 -20.08
N SER A 189 -4.04 -14.99 -20.21
CA SER A 189 -3.35 -14.46 -21.39
C SER A 189 -2.01 -15.13 -21.71
N LYS A 190 -1.52 -16.01 -20.82
CA LYS A 190 -0.26 -16.76 -20.97
C LYS A 190 -0.48 -18.28 -21.17
N GLU A 191 -1.72 -18.75 -21.32
CA GLU A 191 -2.09 -20.17 -21.44
C GLU A 191 -1.51 -21.07 -20.33
N ILE A 192 -1.30 -20.50 -19.14
CA ILE A 192 -0.74 -21.23 -17.99
C ILE A 192 -1.87 -22.05 -17.35
N HIS A 193 -1.84 -23.38 -17.48
CA HIS A 193 -2.79 -24.30 -16.84
C HIS A 193 -2.53 -24.49 -15.33
N LEU A 194 -2.45 -23.39 -14.59
CA LEU A 194 -2.35 -23.41 -13.12
C LEU A 194 -3.68 -22.97 -12.49
N PRO A 195 -4.09 -23.56 -11.35
CA PRO A 195 -5.23 -23.07 -10.60
C PRO A 195 -5.08 -21.59 -10.25
N GLN A 196 -6.15 -20.83 -10.45
CA GLN A 196 -6.16 -19.39 -10.24
C GLN A 196 -7.43 -18.95 -9.54
N ILE A 197 -7.34 -17.85 -8.79
CA ILE A 197 -8.49 -17.04 -8.40
C ILE A 197 -8.57 -15.83 -9.33
N ASN A 198 -9.78 -15.33 -9.57
CA ASN A 198 -9.98 -14.05 -10.23
C ASN A 198 -10.23 -12.98 -9.17
N VAL A 199 -9.42 -11.92 -9.20
CA VAL A 199 -9.57 -10.77 -8.31
C VAL A 199 -10.12 -9.62 -9.13
N MET A 200 -11.33 -9.19 -8.79
CA MET A 200 -11.99 -8.07 -9.43
C MET A 200 -11.83 -6.82 -8.58
N MET A 201 -11.45 -5.71 -9.21
CA MET A 201 -11.20 -4.44 -8.54
C MET A 201 -12.11 -3.37 -9.12
N LEU A 202 -12.64 -2.53 -8.22
CA LEU A 202 -13.29 -1.27 -8.58
C LEU A 202 -12.32 -0.12 -8.34
N PHE A 203 -12.20 0.74 -9.33
CA PHE A 203 -11.29 1.86 -9.33
C PHE A 203 -12.05 3.14 -9.66
N SER A 204 -12.09 4.11 -8.74
CA SER A 204 -12.64 5.43 -9.02
C SER A 204 -11.73 6.15 -10.00
N SER A 205 -12.22 6.41 -11.22
CA SER A 205 -11.49 7.26 -12.18
C SER A 205 -11.47 8.72 -11.77
N THR A 206 -12.44 9.15 -10.96
CA THR A 206 -12.56 10.55 -10.50
C THR A 206 -11.53 10.88 -9.43
N ARG A 207 -11.34 10.01 -8.44
CA ARG A 207 -10.34 10.20 -7.36
C ARG A 207 -9.01 9.51 -7.62
N THR A 208 -8.92 8.73 -8.70
CA THR A 208 -7.79 7.84 -9.02
C THR A 208 -7.42 6.93 -7.84
N LEU A 209 -8.41 6.21 -7.30
CA LEU A 209 -8.25 5.32 -6.13
C LEU A 209 -8.91 3.94 -6.35
N PRO A 210 -8.28 2.84 -5.93
CA PRO A 210 -8.92 1.53 -5.87
C PRO A 210 -9.81 1.43 -4.62
N THR A 211 -11.11 1.19 -4.79
CA THR A 211 -12.09 1.34 -3.69
C THR A 211 -12.73 0.04 -3.23
N PHE A 212 -12.75 -0.99 -4.07
CA PHE A 212 -13.40 -2.26 -3.76
C PHE A 212 -12.65 -3.43 -4.40
N ILE A 213 -12.64 -4.58 -3.71
CA ILE A 213 -12.07 -5.82 -4.23
C ILE A 213 -13.01 -6.99 -3.95
N ARG A 214 -13.10 -7.90 -4.91
CA ARG A 214 -13.85 -9.15 -4.76
C ARG A 214 -13.04 -10.32 -5.29
N VAL A 215 -12.94 -11.36 -4.49
CA VAL A 215 -12.38 -12.66 -4.90
C VAL A 215 -13.48 -13.48 -5.54
N LEU A 216 -13.19 -14.03 -6.71
CA LEU A 216 -14.06 -14.91 -7.49
C LEU A 216 -13.31 -16.20 -7.82
N PRO A 217 -14.03 -17.33 -7.98
CA PRO A 217 -13.46 -18.54 -8.55
C PRO A 217 -12.80 -18.30 -9.92
N GLY A 218 -11.73 -19.03 -10.22
CA GLY A 218 -10.92 -18.85 -11.43
C GLY A 218 -11.68 -18.98 -12.75
N SER A 219 -12.76 -19.76 -12.77
CA SER A 219 -13.63 -19.95 -13.94
C SER A 219 -14.58 -18.78 -14.20
N ILE A 220 -14.85 -17.93 -13.19
CA ILE A 220 -15.90 -16.91 -13.27
C ILE A 220 -15.35 -15.62 -13.87
N ARG A 221 -15.83 -15.30 -15.08
CA ARG A 221 -15.68 -14.01 -15.77
C ARG A 221 -17.02 -13.46 -16.31
N ASP A 222 -18.13 -13.93 -15.75
CA ASP A 222 -19.46 -13.60 -16.26
C ASP A 222 -19.93 -12.20 -15.82
N VAL A 223 -20.74 -11.56 -16.67
CA VAL A 223 -21.37 -10.25 -16.43
C VAL A 223 -22.20 -10.26 -15.13
N SER A 224 -22.75 -11.42 -14.75
CA SER A 224 -23.49 -11.58 -13.51
C SER A 224 -22.63 -11.29 -12.26
N ALA A 225 -21.35 -11.71 -12.27
CA ALA A 225 -20.43 -11.44 -11.17
C ALA A 225 -20.07 -9.96 -11.07
N MET A 226 -19.93 -9.29 -12.23
CA MET A 226 -19.73 -7.85 -12.32
C MET A 226 -20.93 -7.09 -11.74
N ALA A 227 -22.14 -7.39 -12.20
CA ALA A 227 -23.38 -6.78 -11.70
C ALA A 227 -23.53 -6.94 -10.19
N ASN A 228 -23.36 -8.17 -9.67
CA ASN A 228 -23.45 -8.42 -8.24
C ASN A 228 -22.39 -7.63 -7.43
N THR A 229 -21.23 -7.32 -8.02
CA THR A 229 -20.18 -6.55 -7.32
C THR A 229 -20.50 -5.07 -7.28
N ILE A 230 -21.12 -4.54 -8.32
CA ILE A 230 -21.65 -3.17 -8.36
C ILE A 230 -22.75 -3.02 -7.30
N ASP A 231 -23.67 -4.00 -7.24
CA ASP A 231 -24.74 -4.04 -6.23
C ASP A 231 -24.17 -4.08 -4.80
N MET A 232 -23.17 -4.93 -4.55
CA MET A 232 -22.49 -5.02 -3.24
C MET A 232 -21.77 -3.73 -2.85
N ALA A 233 -21.16 -3.04 -3.82
CA ALA A 233 -20.47 -1.78 -3.59
C ALA A 233 -21.43 -0.58 -3.44
N GLY A 234 -22.71 -0.74 -3.79
CA GLY A 234 -23.71 0.32 -3.71
C GLY A 234 -23.48 1.46 -4.69
N ILE A 235 -22.94 1.15 -5.88
CA ILE A 235 -22.54 2.14 -6.88
C ILE A 235 -23.69 2.42 -7.85
N GLU A 236 -23.96 3.70 -8.09
CA GLU A 236 -25.02 4.14 -9.03
C GLU A 236 -24.52 4.25 -10.48
N LYS A 237 -23.23 4.56 -10.69
CA LYS A 237 -22.62 4.73 -12.01
C LYS A 237 -21.31 3.94 -12.10
N CYS A 238 -21.29 2.92 -12.94
CA CYS A 238 -20.10 2.10 -13.20
C CYS A 238 -19.89 2.02 -14.70
N VAL A 239 -18.65 2.26 -15.14
CA VAL A 239 -18.24 2.06 -16.53
C VAL A 239 -17.34 0.84 -16.56
N ILE A 240 -17.85 -0.24 -17.11
CA ILE A 240 -17.09 -1.47 -17.28
C ILE A 240 -16.12 -1.27 -18.45
N VAL A 241 -14.83 -1.19 -18.14
CA VAL A 241 -13.78 -1.16 -19.15
C VAL A 241 -13.13 -2.53 -19.18
N ALA A 242 -13.52 -3.31 -20.18
CA ALA A 242 -13.07 -4.68 -20.30
C ALA A 242 -11.99 -4.83 -21.37
N ASP A 243 -11.25 -5.94 -21.32
CA ASP A 243 -10.29 -6.28 -22.37
C ASP A 243 -11.00 -6.77 -23.66
N LYS A 244 -10.28 -6.81 -24.78
CA LYS A 244 -10.76 -7.27 -26.10
C LYS A 244 -11.37 -8.67 -26.06
N GLY A 245 -10.94 -9.51 -25.11
CA GLY A 245 -11.47 -10.86 -24.90
C GLY A 245 -12.87 -10.92 -24.27
N PHE A 246 -13.37 -9.81 -23.73
CA PHE A 246 -14.69 -9.74 -23.09
C PHE A 246 -15.85 -9.57 -24.09
N PHE A 247 -15.53 -9.11 -25.30
CA PHE A 247 -16.53 -8.89 -26.34
C PHE A 247 -17.20 -10.20 -26.77
N SER A 248 -18.46 -10.39 -26.35
CA SER A 248 -19.36 -11.42 -26.86
C SER A 248 -20.80 -10.88 -26.93
N ALA A 249 -21.59 -11.37 -27.89
CA ALA A 249 -22.98 -10.94 -28.03
C ALA A 249 -23.83 -11.23 -26.78
N ASP A 250 -23.53 -12.32 -26.07
CA ASP A 250 -24.20 -12.68 -24.81
C ASP A 250 -23.84 -11.70 -23.69
N ASN A 251 -22.56 -11.35 -23.55
CA ASN A 251 -22.11 -10.39 -22.53
C ASN A 251 -22.74 -9.01 -22.74
N ILE A 252 -22.78 -8.53 -23.99
CA ILE A 252 -23.41 -7.24 -24.30
C ILE A 252 -24.91 -7.25 -23.99
N LYS A 253 -25.62 -8.33 -24.31
CA LYS A 253 -27.05 -8.47 -23.95
C LYS A 253 -27.25 -8.44 -22.43
N LYS A 254 -26.40 -9.12 -21.66
CA LYS A 254 -26.45 -9.13 -20.19
C LYS A 254 -26.18 -7.73 -19.61
N LEU A 255 -25.18 -7.02 -20.13
CA LEU A 255 -24.86 -5.64 -19.72
C LEU A 255 -26.04 -4.70 -19.95
N LYS A 256 -26.61 -4.72 -21.16
CA LYS A 256 -27.78 -3.91 -21.52
C LYS A 256 -28.99 -4.22 -20.64
N LYS A 257 -29.27 -5.51 -20.38
CA LYS A 257 -30.39 -5.94 -19.51
C LYS A 257 -30.25 -5.43 -18.07
N ARG A 258 -29.02 -5.19 -17.61
CA ARG A 258 -28.71 -4.71 -16.25
C ARG A 258 -28.45 -3.20 -16.19
N HIS A 259 -28.62 -2.47 -17.30
CA HIS A 259 -28.35 -1.03 -17.41
C HIS A 259 -26.93 -0.63 -16.97
N LEU A 260 -25.94 -1.48 -17.27
CA LEU A 260 -24.54 -1.22 -16.95
C LEU A 260 -23.83 -0.58 -18.14
N SER A 261 -23.21 0.57 -17.91
CA SER A 261 -22.42 1.24 -18.93
C SER A 261 -21.09 0.54 -19.19
N TYR A 262 -20.64 0.54 -20.44
CA TYR A 262 -19.44 -0.18 -20.86
C TYR A 262 -18.66 0.57 -21.94
N ILE A 263 -17.35 0.33 -21.96
CA ILE A 263 -16.46 0.68 -23.06
C ILE A 263 -15.58 -0.54 -23.33
N ILE A 264 -15.79 -1.17 -24.48
CA ILE A 264 -15.12 -2.44 -24.84
C ILE A 264 -14.34 -2.23 -26.13
N PRO A 265 -13.02 -2.49 -26.14
CA PRO A 265 -12.23 -2.41 -27.36
C PRO A 265 -12.61 -3.56 -28.31
N LEU A 266 -12.86 -3.21 -29.57
CA LEU A 266 -13.17 -4.17 -30.62
C LEU A 266 -11.89 -4.75 -31.23
N ARG A 267 -12.01 -5.96 -31.79
CA ARG A 267 -10.98 -6.51 -32.68
C ARG A 267 -11.03 -5.76 -34.01
N ARG A 268 -9.86 -5.50 -34.61
CA ARG A 268 -9.74 -4.77 -35.89
C ARG A 268 -10.48 -5.45 -37.04
N ASN A 269 -10.57 -6.77 -37.00
CA ASN A 269 -11.32 -7.58 -37.96
C ASN A 269 -12.81 -7.79 -37.60
N SER A 270 -13.34 -7.01 -36.64
CA SER A 270 -14.76 -7.11 -36.27
C SER A 270 -15.63 -6.53 -37.38
N SER A 271 -16.70 -7.23 -37.75
CA SER A 271 -17.70 -6.74 -38.71
C SER A 271 -18.48 -5.52 -38.22
N LEU A 272 -18.30 -5.12 -36.96
CA LEU A 272 -18.89 -3.89 -36.39
C LEU A 272 -18.03 -2.65 -36.65
N VAL A 273 -16.80 -2.82 -37.14
CA VAL A 273 -15.96 -1.69 -37.52
C VAL A 273 -16.57 -1.02 -38.74
N PRO A 274 -16.93 0.28 -38.66
CA PRO A 274 -17.52 0.97 -39.79
C PRO A 274 -16.47 1.25 -40.87
N ASP A 275 -16.89 1.16 -42.14
CA ASP A 275 -16.13 1.70 -43.27
C ASP A 275 -16.21 3.23 -43.18
N THR A 276 -15.07 3.89 -43.06
CA THR A 276 -15.01 5.32 -42.75
C THR A 276 -14.05 6.04 -43.69
N ASP A 277 -14.46 7.24 -44.11
CA ASP A 277 -13.68 8.18 -44.93
C ASP A 277 -12.75 9.03 -44.04
N ASP A 278 -12.67 10.35 -44.30
CA ASP A 278 -11.83 11.29 -43.59
C ASP A 278 -12.19 11.40 -42.09
N PHE A 279 -11.17 11.70 -41.28
CA PHE A 279 -11.36 11.93 -39.84
C PHE A 279 -12.19 13.19 -39.59
N LEU A 280 -13.01 13.15 -38.54
CA LEU A 280 -13.91 14.26 -38.18
C LEU A 280 -13.16 15.38 -37.46
N GLY A 281 -12.18 15.04 -36.62
CA GLY A 281 -11.44 16.03 -35.85
C GLY A 281 -10.26 15.46 -35.08
N VAL A 282 -9.66 16.32 -34.26
CA VAL A 282 -8.52 16.01 -33.41
C VAL A 282 -8.73 16.61 -32.02
N PHE A 283 -8.32 15.89 -30.97
CA PHE A 283 -8.22 16.41 -29.61
C PHE A 283 -6.83 16.13 -29.02
N MET A 284 -6.50 16.77 -27.90
CA MET A 284 -5.20 16.63 -27.22
C MET A 284 -5.31 15.73 -25.98
N TYR A 285 -4.62 14.59 -25.97
CA TYR A 285 -4.51 13.69 -24.83
C TYR A 285 -3.07 13.67 -24.31
N ASN A 286 -2.85 14.10 -23.06
CA ASN A 286 -1.51 14.19 -22.43
C ASN A 286 -0.45 14.86 -23.33
N GLY A 287 -0.83 15.96 -23.99
CA GLY A 287 0.04 16.72 -24.90
C GLY A 287 0.23 16.10 -26.30
N LYS A 288 -0.48 15.02 -26.63
CA LYS A 288 -0.40 14.32 -27.92
C LYS A 288 -1.72 14.45 -28.70
N PRO A 289 -1.70 14.69 -30.02
CA PRO A 289 -2.92 14.74 -30.82
C PRO A 289 -3.49 13.33 -31.05
N VAL A 290 -4.80 13.18 -30.95
CA VAL A 290 -5.54 11.95 -31.28
C VAL A 290 -6.61 12.30 -32.30
N LYS A 291 -6.62 11.61 -33.44
CA LYS A 291 -7.67 11.75 -34.45
C LYS A 291 -8.90 10.94 -34.03
N TYR A 292 -10.08 11.43 -34.37
CA TYR A 292 -11.32 10.69 -34.18
C TYR A 292 -12.26 10.85 -35.37
N TRP A 293 -13.18 9.90 -35.50
CA TRP A 293 -14.23 9.90 -36.52
C TRP A 293 -15.60 10.01 -35.88
N LYS A 294 -16.61 10.25 -36.72
CA LYS A 294 -18.00 10.27 -36.27
C LYS A 294 -18.36 8.90 -35.69
N PRO A 295 -18.90 8.82 -34.46
CA PRO A 295 -19.35 7.56 -33.90
C PRO A 295 -20.48 6.96 -34.74
N GLU A 296 -20.43 5.65 -34.99
CA GLU A 296 -21.44 4.94 -35.77
C GLU A 296 -21.87 3.66 -35.03
N ASN A 297 -23.17 3.46 -34.85
CA ASN A 297 -23.73 2.29 -34.17
C ASN A 297 -23.11 2.00 -32.77
N GLY A 298 -22.70 3.06 -32.06
CA GLY A 298 -22.03 2.97 -30.76
C GLY A 298 -20.53 2.65 -30.83
N VAL A 299 -19.94 2.63 -32.02
CA VAL A 299 -18.50 2.42 -32.25
C VAL A 299 -17.81 3.76 -32.43
N TYR A 300 -16.80 4.00 -31.60
CA TYR A 300 -15.92 5.16 -31.64
C TYR A 300 -14.58 4.73 -32.24
N MET A 301 -14.11 5.44 -33.26
CA MET A 301 -12.82 5.18 -33.90
C MET A 301 -11.83 6.30 -33.60
N PHE A 302 -10.60 5.88 -33.29
CA PHE A 302 -9.48 6.77 -32.98
C PHE A 302 -8.22 6.33 -33.71
N GLU A 303 -7.34 7.28 -34.00
CA GLU A 303 -5.98 7.02 -34.45
C GLU A 303 -5.01 7.81 -33.57
N ASP A 304 -4.17 7.09 -32.83
CA ASP A 304 -3.11 7.65 -31.99
C ASP A 304 -1.76 7.49 -32.71
N PRO A 305 -1.11 8.60 -33.13
CA PRO A 305 0.18 8.55 -33.83
C PRO A 305 1.31 7.94 -33.00
N VAL A 306 1.26 8.05 -31.68
CA VAL A 306 2.27 7.44 -30.80
C VAL A 306 2.06 5.93 -30.77
N LEU A 307 0.82 5.48 -30.58
CA LEU A 307 0.49 4.06 -30.65
C LEU A 307 0.86 3.47 -32.02
N LYS A 308 0.64 4.22 -33.11
CA LYS A 308 1.06 3.83 -34.46
C LYS A 308 2.56 3.56 -34.52
N SER A 309 3.36 4.49 -34.02
CA SER A 309 4.82 4.37 -34.01
C SER A 309 5.31 3.23 -33.11
N GLU A 310 4.67 3.00 -31.97
CA GLU A 310 4.99 1.91 -31.05
C GLU A 310 4.67 0.54 -31.68
N GLU A 311 3.47 0.38 -32.26
CA GLU A 311 3.07 -0.84 -32.94
C GLU A 311 3.96 -1.15 -34.14
N GLU A 312 4.32 -0.12 -34.92
CA GLU A 312 5.25 -0.26 -36.04
C GLU A 312 6.62 -0.76 -35.58
N ARG A 313 7.20 -0.13 -34.54
CA ARG A 313 8.47 -0.53 -33.96
C ARG A 313 8.43 -1.99 -33.49
N ASP A 314 7.42 -2.37 -32.72
CA ASP A 314 7.25 -3.73 -32.22
C ASP A 314 7.13 -4.75 -33.34
N TYR A 315 6.42 -4.39 -34.43
CA TYR A 315 6.28 -5.25 -35.60
C TYR A 315 7.62 -5.46 -36.31
N LEU A 316 8.39 -4.39 -36.50
CA LEU A 316 9.72 -4.45 -37.13
C LEU A 316 10.71 -5.28 -36.32
N ILE A 317 10.67 -5.19 -34.99
CA ILE A 317 11.48 -6.06 -34.10
C ILE A 317 11.11 -7.53 -34.31
N ARG A 318 9.81 -7.86 -34.37
CA ARG A 318 9.37 -9.26 -34.61
C ARG A 318 9.76 -9.80 -35.99
N ILE A 319 9.86 -8.93 -36.99
CA ILE A 319 10.39 -9.32 -38.31
C ILE A 319 11.89 -9.59 -38.22
N HIS A 320 12.64 -8.71 -37.53
CA HIS A 320 14.06 -8.90 -37.30
C HIS A 320 14.36 -10.21 -36.57
N ASP A 321 13.56 -10.55 -35.56
CA ASP A 321 13.66 -11.78 -34.76
C ASP A 321 13.10 -13.02 -35.49
N ASN A 322 12.69 -12.89 -36.77
CA ASN A 322 12.09 -13.95 -37.59
C ASN A 322 10.80 -14.58 -37.00
N ILE A 323 10.11 -13.88 -36.11
CA ILE A 323 8.82 -14.31 -35.54
C ILE A 323 7.68 -14.10 -36.56
N ARG A 324 7.81 -13.11 -37.44
CA ARG A 324 6.82 -12.80 -38.49
C ARG A 324 7.48 -12.53 -39.85
N PRO A 325 6.83 -12.90 -40.97
CA PRO A 325 7.34 -12.60 -42.31
C PRO A 325 7.14 -11.13 -42.67
N LYS A 326 8.03 -10.59 -43.51
CA LYS A 326 7.97 -9.21 -44.00
C LYS A 326 6.65 -8.88 -44.72
N SER A 327 6.09 -9.81 -45.49
CA SER A 327 4.82 -9.62 -46.21
C SER A 327 3.69 -9.20 -45.27
N SER A 328 3.66 -9.78 -44.08
CA SER A 328 2.64 -9.51 -43.07
C SER A 328 2.68 -8.09 -42.51
N TYR A 329 3.77 -7.34 -42.69
CA TYR A 329 3.82 -5.92 -42.31
C TYR A 329 2.82 -5.10 -43.14
N TYR A 330 2.84 -5.26 -44.45
CA TYR A 330 1.99 -4.47 -45.34
C TYR A 330 0.51 -4.74 -45.10
N ASP A 331 0.16 -5.99 -44.79
CA ASP A 331 -1.20 -6.40 -44.45
C ASP A 331 -1.75 -5.71 -43.19
N HIS A 332 -0.89 -5.31 -42.24
CA HIS A 332 -1.31 -4.77 -40.94
C HIS A 332 -0.97 -3.29 -40.74
N SER A 333 -0.06 -2.74 -41.54
CA SER A 333 0.45 -1.37 -41.41
C SER A 333 -0.64 -0.30 -41.50
N GLY A 334 -1.69 -0.56 -42.28
CA GLY A 334 -2.86 0.32 -42.42
C GLY A 334 -3.70 0.46 -41.15
N ASP A 335 -3.54 -0.45 -40.18
CA ASP A 335 -4.30 -0.44 -38.93
C ASP A 335 -3.49 0.06 -37.74
N PHE A 336 -2.20 0.35 -37.93
CA PHE A 336 -1.35 0.78 -36.83
C PHE A 336 -1.86 2.07 -36.20
N GLY A 337 -1.94 2.06 -34.86
CA GLY A 337 -2.46 3.17 -34.08
C GLY A 337 -3.98 3.33 -34.11
N LYS A 338 -4.71 2.52 -34.89
CA LYS A 338 -6.17 2.53 -34.88
C LYS A 338 -6.73 1.80 -33.67
N LEU A 339 -7.68 2.45 -33.02
CA LEU A 339 -8.42 1.96 -31.86
C LEU A 339 -9.93 2.08 -32.11
N TYR A 340 -10.65 1.00 -31.87
CA TYR A 340 -12.09 0.91 -32.04
C TYR A 340 -12.72 0.56 -30.70
N LEU A 341 -13.61 1.41 -30.20
CA LEU A 341 -14.27 1.25 -28.91
C LEU A 341 -15.78 1.15 -29.10
N LEU A 342 -16.38 0.04 -28.66
CA LEU A 342 -17.82 -0.07 -28.57
C LEU A 342 -18.28 0.43 -27.19
N SER A 343 -19.22 1.38 -27.18
CA SER A 343 -19.80 1.90 -25.96
C SER A 343 -21.32 2.07 -26.07
N ASP A 344 -22.03 1.85 -24.97
CA ASP A 344 -23.42 2.28 -24.82
C ASP A 344 -23.53 3.74 -24.33
N ILE A 345 -22.42 4.33 -23.92
CA ILE A 345 -22.35 5.72 -23.51
C ILE A 345 -22.34 6.58 -24.78
N ASN A 346 -23.35 7.45 -24.90
CA ASN A 346 -23.43 8.44 -25.97
C ASN A 346 -22.81 9.76 -25.51
N ASP A 347 -21.53 9.96 -25.80
CA ASP A 347 -20.75 11.11 -25.34
C ASP A 347 -19.71 11.53 -26.39
N GLU A 348 -19.00 12.63 -26.13
CA GLU A 348 -17.97 13.13 -27.04
C GLU A 348 -16.80 12.13 -27.18
N PRO A 349 -16.25 11.92 -28.40
CA PRO A 349 -15.15 10.97 -28.64
C PRO A 349 -13.95 11.18 -27.71
N GLU A 350 -13.54 12.45 -27.56
CA GLU A 350 -13.09 13.06 -26.30
C GLU A 350 -13.05 12.16 -25.05
N ARG A 351 -14.22 12.16 -24.43
CA ARG A 351 -14.49 11.61 -23.12
C ARG A 351 -14.45 10.08 -23.14
N ILE A 352 -14.94 9.45 -24.21
CA ILE A 352 -14.88 7.99 -24.37
C ILE A 352 -13.43 7.51 -24.44
N TYR A 353 -12.58 8.21 -25.19
CA TYR A 353 -11.15 7.88 -25.27
C TYR A 353 -10.46 7.98 -23.91
N ARG A 354 -10.71 9.07 -23.17
CA ARG A 354 -10.15 9.28 -21.83
C ARG A 354 -10.59 8.20 -20.84
N LEU A 355 -11.89 7.90 -20.77
CA LEU A 355 -12.42 6.85 -19.90
C LEU A 355 -11.83 5.47 -20.22
N TYR A 356 -11.63 5.15 -21.49
CA TYR A 356 -10.95 3.90 -21.88
C TYR A 356 -9.49 3.91 -21.46
N LYS A 357 -8.79 5.03 -21.66
CA LYS A 357 -7.39 5.18 -21.27
C LYS A 357 -7.17 5.15 -19.76
N ASP A 358 -8.16 5.56 -18.97
CA ASP A 358 -8.10 5.44 -17.52
C ASP A 358 -7.99 3.97 -17.05
N ARG A 359 -8.26 2.97 -17.91
CA ARG A 359 -7.96 1.56 -17.60
C ARG A 359 -6.49 1.32 -17.28
N GLU A 360 -5.59 2.12 -17.85
CA GLU A 360 -4.14 2.03 -17.59
C GLU A 360 -3.85 2.25 -16.10
N TYR A 361 -4.65 3.06 -15.39
CA TYR A 361 -4.55 3.22 -13.94
C TYR A 361 -4.99 1.96 -13.17
N VAL A 362 -5.98 1.22 -13.69
CA VAL A 362 -6.42 -0.04 -13.07
C VAL A 362 -5.36 -1.12 -13.26
N GLU A 363 -4.76 -1.21 -14.47
CA GLU A 363 -3.62 -2.08 -14.75
C GLU A 363 -2.43 -1.74 -13.84
N TYR A 364 -2.14 -0.45 -13.66
CA TYR A 364 -1.12 0.04 -12.73
C TYR A 364 -1.47 -0.30 -11.28
N ALA A 365 -2.72 -0.16 -10.86
CA ALA A 365 -3.18 -0.54 -9.51
C ALA A 365 -2.96 -2.03 -9.25
N PHE A 366 -3.28 -2.91 -10.21
CA PHE A 366 -2.96 -4.32 -10.10
C PHE A 366 -1.46 -4.60 -10.08
N ASN A 367 -0.66 -3.82 -10.81
CA ASN A 367 0.80 -3.94 -10.77
C ASN A 367 1.33 -3.63 -9.36
N VAL A 368 0.93 -2.50 -8.77
CA VAL A 368 1.29 -2.12 -7.40
C VAL A 368 0.79 -3.18 -6.42
N TYR A 369 -0.44 -3.65 -6.56
CA TYR A 369 -1.02 -4.68 -5.71
C TYR A 369 -0.20 -5.98 -5.70
N LYS A 370 0.24 -6.45 -6.88
CA LYS A 370 1.02 -7.69 -7.00
C LYS A 370 2.50 -7.51 -6.68
N ASN A 371 3.12 -6.41 -7.10
CA ASN A 371 4.58 -6.28 -7.05
C ASN A 371 5.06 -5.43 -5.88
N ASP A 372 4.35 -4.33 -5.60
CA ASP A 372 4.76 -3.40 -4.54
C ASP A 372 4.25 -3.85 -3.18
N LEU A 373 3.01 -4.34 -3.13
CA LEU A 373 2.43 -4.91 -1.93
C LEU A 373 2.65 -6.43 -1.83
N GLU A 374 3.08 -7.13 -2.89
CA GLU A 374 3.20 -8.60 -2.88
C GLU A 374 1.90 -9.32 -2.42
N ALA A 375 0.74 -8.79 -2.80
CA ALA A 375 -0.56 -9.30 -2.35
C ALA A 375 -1.00 -10.59 -3.08
N ASP A 376 -0.23 -11.05 -4.07
CA ASP A 376 -0.41 -12.36 -4.71
C ASP A 376 0.25 -13.51 -3.92
N ARG A 377 0.97 -13.21 -2.82
CA ARG A 377 1.67 -14.19 -1.97
C ARG A 377 0.97 -14.37 -0.62
N SER A 378 -0.26 -14.86 -0.62
CA SER A 378 -1.08 -14.95 0.60
C SER A 378 -0.62 -16.05 1.58
N TYR A 379 -0.19 -17.22 1.08
CA TYR A 379 0.05 -18.45 1.86
C TYR A 379 -1.17 -18.93 2.69
N ILE A 380 -2.37 -18.45 2.34
CA ILE A 380 -3.63 -18.78 3.01
C ILE A 380 -4.25 -20.03 2.40
N ARG A 381 -5.04 -20.76 3.20
CA ARG A 381 -5.66 -22.04 2.85
C ARG A 381 -7.18 -22.08 3.09
N ASP A 382 -7.78 -20.93 3.37
CA ASP A 382 -9.21 -20.78 3.68
C ASP A 382 -9.77 -19.59 2.88
N ASP A 383 -10.96 -19.77 2.29
CA ASP A 383 -11.55 -18.80 1.36
C ASP A 383 -11.97 -17.50 2.05
N HIS A 384 -12.46 -17.61 3.29
CA HIS A 384 -12.86 -16.44 4.07
C HIS A 384 -11.64 -15.63 4.48
N MET A 385 -10.61 -16.28 5.02
CA MET A 385 -9.33 -15.64 5.35
C MET A 385 -8.66 -15.05 4.11
N LEU A 386 -8.80 -15.67 2.94
CA LEU A 386 -8.27 -15.15 1.68
C LEU A 386 -8.99 -13.86 1.28
N SER A 387 -10.32 -13.84 1.39
CA SER A 387 -11.13 -12.64 1.16
C SER A 387 -10.75 -11.52 2.12
N ALA A 388 -10.55 -11.85 3.41
CA ALA A 388 -10.09 -10.91 4.42
C ALA A 388 -8.69 -10.37 4.14
N TYR A 389 -7.76 -11.23 3.73
CA TYR A 389 -6.42 -10.81 3.34
C TYR A 389 -6.45 -9.87 2.13
N MET A 390 -7.26 -10.18 1.11
CA MET A 390 -7.39 -9.31 -0.06
C MET A 390 -8.00 -7.96 0.30
N PHE A 391 -9.01 -7.94 1.19
CA PHE A 391 -9.56 -6.70 1.75
C PHE A 391 -8.49 -5.84 2.45
N LEU A 392 -7.66 -6.43 3.31
CA LEU A 392 -6.60 -5.68 4.00
C LEU A 392 -5.54 -5.12 3.04
N ASN A 393 -5.19 -5.88 2.00
CA ASN A 393 -4.26 -5.39 0.98
C ASN A 393 -4.90 -4.31 0.10
N LEU A 394 -6.22 -4.33 -0.14
CA LEU A 394 -6.91 -3.22 -0.81
C LEU A 394 -6.82 -1.94 0.03
N LEU A 395 -6.99 -2.02 1.35
CA LEU A 395 -6.83 -0.84 2.21
C LEU A 395 -5.40 -0.27 2.16
N SER A 396 -4.40 -1.16 2.05
CA SER A 396 -2.99 -0.75 1.86
C SER A 396 -2.82 -0.09 0.49
N LEU A 397 -3.37 -0.70 -0.56
CA LEU A 397 -3.36 -0.11 -1.91
C LEU A 397 -4.07 1.26 -1.95
N TYR A 398 -5.16 1.42 -1.21
CA TYR A 398 -5.85 2.70 -1.09
C TYR A 398 -4.94 3.78 -0.49
N LEU A 399 -4.26 3.49 0.63
CA LEU A 399 -3.30 4.43 1.23
C LEU A 399 -2.10 4.70 0.30
N HIS A 400 -1.59 3.66 -0.35
CA HIS A 400 -0.53 3.77 -1.35
C HIS A 400 -0.89 4.78 -2.45
N PHE A 401 -2.09 4.64 -3.02
CA PHE A 401 -2.57 5.55 -4.05
C PHE A 401 -2.85 6.96 -3.53
N GLN A 402 -3.23 7.12 -2.25
CA GLN A 402 -3.31 8.44 -1.65
C GLN A 402 -1.95 9.12 -1.56
N VAL A 403 -0.89 8.38 -1.21
CA VAL A 403 0.48 8.92 -1.28
C VAL A 403 0.88 9.22 -2.72
N LEU A 404 0.56 8.33 -3.66
CA LEU A 404 0.85 8.50 -5.09
C LEU A 404 0.21 9.76 -5.67
N ASN A 405 -1.05 10.03 -5.32
CA ASN A 405 -1.77 11.21 -5.79
C ASN A 405 -1.22 12.52 -5.17
N MET A 406 -0.41 12.45 -4.11
CA MET A 406 0.22 13.61 -3.48
C MET A 406 1.63 13.92 -4.02
N ILE A 407 2.24 13.01 -4.80
CA ILE A 407 3.61 13.16 -5.30
C ILE A 407 3.62 13.53 -6.78
N ASP A 408 4.64 14.28 -7.22
CA ASP A 408 4.76 14.84 -8.57
C ASP A 408 5.55 13.95 -9.54
N GLY A 409 5.54 12.63 -9.31
CA GLY A 409 6.24 11.64 -10.15
C GLY A 409 7.77 11.63 -10.04
N LYS A 410 8.39 12.62 -9.37
CA LYS A 410 9.85 12.64 -9.10
C LYS A 410 10.32 11.50 -8.20
N TYR A 411 9.44 11.07 -7.29
CA TYR A 411 9.67 9.99 -6.35
C TYR A 411 8.60 8.92 -6.53
N SER A 412 8.95 7.66 -6.30
CA SER A 412 7.96 6.62 -6.07
C SER A 412 7.42 6.71 -4.63
N VAL A 413 6.28 6.06 -4.35
CA VAL A 413 5.77 5.94 -2.98
C VAL A 413 6.81 5.28 -2.06
N LYS A 414 7.49 4.23 -2.54
CA LYS A 414 8.57 3.55 -1.81
C LYS A 414 9.73 4.50 -1.47
N ASP A 415 10.13 5.37 -2.41
CA ASP A 415 11.17 6.37 -2.14
C ASP A 415 10.75 7.34 -1.03
N VAL A 416 9.51 7.82 -1.07
CA VAL A 416 8.99 8.73 -0.03
C VAL A 416 8.99 8.06 1.34
N LEU A 417 8.44 6.84 1.44
CA LEU A 417 8.41 6.10 2.70
C LEU A 417 9.82 5.80 3.21
N LEU A 418 10.77 5.46 2.33
CA LEU A 418 12.17 5.21 2.70
C LEU A 418 12.90 6.48 3.15
N ILE A 419 12.66 7.62 2.50
CA ILE A 419 13.27 8.89 2.93
C ILE A 419 12.74 9.30 4.31
N LEU A 420 11.45 9.13 4.53
CA LEU A 420 10.78 9.49 5.79
C LEU A 420 11.06 8.51 6.94
N SER A 421 11.37 7.24 6.67
CA SER A 421 11.76 6.26 7.72
C SER A 421 13.04 6.65 8.46
N ARG A 422 13.85 7.56 7.87
CA ARG A 422 15.03 8.15 8.53
C ARG A 422 14.68 9.05 9.70
N ILE A 423 13.43 9.52 9.80
CA ILE A 423 12.93 10.26 10.95
C ILE A 423 12.49 9.24 12.00
N LYS A 424 13.19 9.24 13.13
CA LYS A 424 12.95 8.31 14.24
C LYS A 424 12.50 9.05 15.49
N ILE A 425 11.87 8.31 16.40
CA ILE A 425 11.68 8.73 17.79
C ILE A 425 12.60 7.89 18.68
N TYR A 426 13.44 8.57 19.45
CA TYR A 426 14.24 7.98 20.52
C TYR A 426 13.50 8.07 21.84
N ASN A 427 13.33 6.93 22.50
CA ASN A 427 12.74 6.85 23.82
C ASN A 427 13.85 6.75 24.87
N THR A 428 13.92 7.70 25.79
CA THR A 428 14.91 7.71 26.88
C THR A 428 14.40 7.05 28.17
N GLY A 429 13.13 6.62 28.17
CA GLY A 429 12.40 6.11 29.33
C GLY A 429 11.71 7.19 30.17
N LYS A 430 12.15 8.45 30.05
CA LYS A 430 11.50 9.62 30.68
C LYS A 430 10.83 10.52 29.65
N THR A 431 11.42 10.63 28.46
CA THR A 431 10.97 11.51 27.38
C THR A 431 11.13 10.82 26.02
N GLU A 432 10.36 11.30 25.04
CA GLU A 432 10.49 10.92 23.63
C GLU A 432 11.04 12.10 22.85
N MET A 433 12.08 11.86 22.04
CA MET A 433 12.76 12.88 21.24
C MET A 433 12.75 12.48 19.77
N VAL A 434 12.42 13.41 18.89
CA VAL A 434 12.51 13.21 17.43
C VAL A 434 13.98 13.33 17.01
N SER A 435 14.43 12.44 16.13
CA SER A 435 15.78 12.49 15.56
C SER A 435 15.99 13.74 14.70
N GLU A 436 17.24 14.01 14.34
CA GLU A 436 17.56 15.02 13.35
C GLU A 436 16.88 14.68 12.01
N ILE A 437 16.23 15.67 11.41
CA ILE A 437 15.48 15.48 10.16
C ILE A 437 16.41 15.83 8.98
N PRO A 438 16.74 14.88 8.09
CA PRO A 438 17.56 15.14 6.91
C PRO A 438 16.92 16.18 5.98
N LYS A 439 17.74 16.95 5.24
CA LYS A 439 17.27 18.01 4.32
C LYS A 439 16.16 17.53 3.36
N LYS A 440 16.39 16.40 2.67
CA LYS A 440 15.39 15.81 1.76
C LYS A 440 14.08 15.45 2.46
N ALA A 441 14.15 14.97 3.70
CA ALA A 441 12.96 14.64 4.47
C ALA A 441 12.18 15.90 4.90
N LYS A 442 12.88 16.99 5.26
CA LYS A 442 12.25 18.31 5.52
C LYS A 442 11.50 18.84 4.30
N GLU A 443 12.12 18.74 3.12
CA GLU A 443 11.49 19.14 1.85
C GLU A 443 10.20 18.34 1.59
N LEU A 444 10.24 17.02 1.78
CA LEU A 444 9.05 16.17 1.63
C LEU A 444 7.97 16.48 2.67
N ILE A 445 8.32 16.69 3.93
CA ILE A 445 7.38 17.07 4.99
C ILE A 445 6.63 18.34 4.60
N SER A 446 7.35 19.38 4.18
CA SER A 446 6.75 20.65 3.80
C SER A 446 5.87 20.51 2.56
N LYS A 447 6.31 19.74 1.56
CA LYS A 447 5.57 19.55 0.31
C LYS A 447 4.29 18.74 0.50
N LEU A 448 4.35 17.70 1.32
CA LEU A 448 3.25 16.77 1.57
C LEU A 448 2.35 17.20 2.76
N GLY A 449 2.71 18.29 3.44
CA GLY A 449 1.94 18.81 4.59
C GLY A 449 1.89 17.83 5.77
N ILE A 450 3.02 17.16 6.07
CA ILE A 450 3.08 16.13 7.12
C ILE A 450 3.18 16.81 8.50
N ASP A 451 2.24 16.51 9.38
CA ASP A 451 2.31 16.88 10.79
C ASP A 451 3.07 15.83 11.60
N LEU A 452 4.28 16.16 12.07
CA LEU A 452 5.10 15.27 12.89
C LEU A 452 4.69 15.25 14.37
N ASP A 453 3.72 16.04 14.79
CA ASP A 453 3.18 15.99 16.15
C ASP A 453 1.87 15.20 16.22
N ILE A 454 1.33 14.75 15.07
CA ILE A 454 0.03 14.09 14.96
C ILE A 454 -0.14 12.84 15.86
N LEU A 455 0.96 12.14 16.17
CA LEU A 455 0.94 10.94 17.02
C LEU A 455 1.60 11.13 18.38
N ARG A 456 2.22 12.29 18.61
CA ARG A 456 2.95 12.55 19.85
C ARG A 456 1.93 13.01 20.89
N LYS A 457 1.90 12.34 22.05
CA LYS A 457 1.13 12.83 23.19
C LYS A 457 1.77 14.13 23.67
N LYS A 458 1.00 15.23 23.64
CA LYS A 458 1.39 16.49 24.27
C LYS A 458 1.47 16.35 25.79
#